data_AF-A0A6H1ZTB0-F1
#
_entry.id   AF-A0A6H1ZTB0-F1
#
_cell.length_a   1.000
_cell.length_b   1.000
_cell.length_c   1.000
_cell.angle_alpha   90.00
_cell.angle_beta   90.00
_cell.angle_gamma   90.00
#
_symmetry.space_group_name_H-M   'P 1'
#
loop_
_entity.id
_entity.type
_entity.pdbx_description
1 polymer ?
#
loop_
_entity_poly.entity_id
_entity_poly.type
_entity_poly.pdbx_seq_one_letter_code
_entity_poly.pdbx_strand_id
1 'polypeptide(L)' 'METQQQCGKVKIRRLTPRECERLMSWPDDWTRWGINENGDKVEMSDTQRYKMCGNGVVSEVVKAVFSSCINQDEV' A
#
# COMPACT_ATOMS: atom_id res chain seq x y z
N MET A 1 45.86 -14.14 -10.48
CA MET A 1 44.73 -13.28 -10.88
C MET A 1 43.58 -13.59 -9.92
N GLU A 2 43.56 -12.92 -8.77
CA GLU A 2 42.45 -13.04 -7.82
C GLU A 2 41.47 -11.91 -8.13
N THR A 3 40.32 -12.26 -8.69
CA THR A 3 39.21 -11.32 -8.91
C THR A 3 38.55 -11.04 -7.56
N GLN A 4 38.93 -9.92 -6.94
CA GLN A 4 38.26 -9.37 -5.77
C GLN A 4 36.88 -8.84 -6.18
N GLN A 5 35.82 -9.61 -5.90
CA GLN A 5 34.44 -9.18 -6.11
C GLN A 5 34.01 -8.23 -4.98
N GLN A 6 33.97 -6.94 -5.29
CA GLN A 6 33.46 -5.89 -4.40
C GLN A 6 31.94 -6.07 -4.20
N CYS A 7 31.52 -6.73 -3.12
CA CYS A 7 30.12 -6.74 -2.72
C CYS A 7 29.72 -5.32 -2.29
N GLY A 8 28.99 -4.60 -3.15
CA GLY A 8 28.52 -3.24 -2.89
C GLY A 8 27.69 -3.18 -1.61
N LYS A 9 27.97 -2.20 -0.74
CA LYS A 9 27.21 -1.96 0.50
C LYS A 9 25.71 -1.83 0.19
N VAL A 10 24.91 -2.78 0.69
CA VAL A 10 23.44 -2.72 0.60
C VAL A 10 22.93 -1.59 1.51
N LYS A 11 22.17 -0.64 0.95
CA LYS A 11 21.52 0.44 1.72
C LYS A 11 20.09 0.02 2.08
N ILE A 12 19.86 -0.30 3.35
CA ILE A 12 18.53 -0.62 3.87
C ILE A 12 17.73 0.68 4.02
N ARG A 13 16.52 0.72 3.46
CA ARG A 13 15.56 1.83 3.64
C ARG A 13 14.17 1.28 3.95
N ARG A 14 13.33 2.13 4.56
CA ARG A 14 11.91 1.85 4.70
C ARG A 14 11.19 1.94 3.35
N LEU A 15 10.09 1.20 3.22
CA LEU A 15 9.14 1.39 2.13
C LEU A 15 8.50 2.77 2.24
N THR A 16 8.31 3.43 1.11
CA THR A 16 7.56 4.68 0.99
C THR A 16 6.05 4.41 1.08
N PRO A 17 5.22 5.40 1.40
CA PRO A 17 3.78 5.20 1.44
C PRO A 17 3.21 4.69 0.11
N ARG A 18 3.76 5.17 -1.01
CA ARG A 18 3.38 4.72 -2.36
C ARG A 18 3.72 3.25 -2.62
N GLU A 19 4.86 2.78 -2.12
CA GLU A 19 5.20 1.36 -2.20
C GLU A 19 4.25 0.51 -1.34
N CYS A 20 3.84 1.01 -0.16
CA CYS A 20 2.82 0.35 0.64
C CYS A 20 1.46 0.30 -0.07
N GLU A 21 1.01 1.38 -0.70
CA GLU A 21 -0.23 1.42 -1.49
C GLU A 21 -0.20 0.36 -2.61
N ARG A 22 0.90 0.26 -3.34
CA ARG A 22 1.09 -0.75 -4.40
C ARG A 22 1.04 -2.18 -3.86
N LEU A 23 1.68 -2.44 -2.71
CA LEU A 23 1.61 -3.74 -2.05
C LEU A 23 0.17 -4.10 -1.66
N MET A 24 -0.65 -3.12 -1.29
CA MET A 24 -2.07 -3.30 -0.98
C MET A 24 -2.96 -3.38 -2.23
N SER A 25 -2.37 -3.34 -3.44
CA SER A 25 -3.09 -3.28 -4.72
C SER A 25 -3.97 -2.04 -4.86
N TRP A 26 -3.55 -0.92 -4.26
CA TRP A 26 -4.23 0.37 -4.37
C TRP A 26 -3.60 1.23 -5.48
N PRO A 27 -4.37 2.18 -6.05
CA PRO A 27 -3.83 3.17 -6.99
C PRO A 27 -2.71 4.01 -6.36
N ASP A 28 -1.83 4.54 -7.21
CA ASP A 28 -0.77 5.45 -6.76
C ASP A 28 -1.37 6.71 -6.12
N ASP A 29 -0.86 7.08 -4.94
CA ASP A 29 -1.29 8.26 -4.17
C ASP A 29 -2.75 8.23 -3.70
N TRP A 30 -3.33 7.02 -3.56
CA TRP A 30 -4.68 6.83 -3.06
C TRP A 30 -4.90 7.44 -1.67
N THR A 31 -3.90 7.38 -0.79
CA THR A 31 -4.00 7.89 0.60
C THR A 31 -3.46 9.30 0.78
N ARG A 32 -3.08 9.97 -0.31
CA ARG A 32 -2.40 11.27 -0.26
C ARG A 32 -3.29 12.40 0.24
N TRP A 33 -4.59 12.32 0.00
CA TRP A 33 -5.53 13.40 0.31
C TRP A 33 -6.56 12.95 1.34
N GLY A 34 -6.80 13.81 2.33
CA GLY A 34 -7.88 13.69 3.30
C GLY A 34 -8.75 14.93 3.31
N ILE A 35 -9.81 14.89 4.09
CA ILE A 35 -10.70 16.04 4.35
C ILE A 35 -10.50 16.43 5.82
N ASN A 36 -10.25 17.71 6.09
CA ASN A 36 -10.14 18.23 7.44
C ASN A 36 -11.53 18.47 8.07
N GLU A 37 -11.58 18.87 9.34
CA GLU A 37 -12.83 19.17 10.06
C GLU A 37 -13.65 20.30 9.42
N ASN A 38 -12.99 21.18 8.65
CA ASN A 38 -13.61 22.31 7.96
C ASN A 38 -14.11 21.95 6.55
N GLY A 39 -13.90 20.71 6.08
CA GLY A 39 -14.25 20.27 4.74
C GLY A 39 -13.19 20.54 3.66
N ASP A 40 -12.03 21.09 4.01
CA ASP A 40 -10.96 21.36 3.06
C ASP A 40 -10.17 20.10 2.74
N LYS A 41 -9.75 19.98 1.48
CA LYS A 41 -8.86 18.92 1.02
C LYS A 41 -7.44 19.20 1.50
N VAL A 42 -6.92 18.34 2.38
CA VAL A 42 -5.58 18.47 2.96
C VAL A 42 -4.69 17.30 2.54
N GLU A 43 -3.40 17.58 2.35
CA GLU A 43 -2.40 16.54 2.09
C GLU A 43 -2.07 15.81 3.40
N MET A 44 -2.12 14.48 3.34
CA MET A 44 -1.90 13.61 4.50
C MET A 44 -0.42 13.39 4.75
N SER A 45 0.00 13.44 6.02
CA SER A 45 1.38 13.15 6.41
C SER A 45 1.75 11.69 6.15
N ASP A 46 3.02 11.41 5.84
CA ASP A 46 3.53 10.05 5.63
C ASP A 46 3.17 9.11 6.80
N THR A 47 3.27 9.59 8.04
CA THR A 47 2.90 8.84 9.24
C THR A 47 1.44 8.37 9.21
N GLN A 48 0.52 9.24 8.78
CA GLN A 48 -0.89 8.88 8.64
C GLN A 48 -1.10 7.92 7.47
N ARG A 49 -0.41 8.12 6.35
CA ARG A 49 -0.46 7.21 5.20
C ARG A 49 -0.02 5.80 5.57
N TYR A 50 1.04 5.64 6.36
CA TYR A 50 1.43 4.33 6.89
C TYR A 50 0.37 3.69 7.78
N LYS A 51 -0.30 4.48 8.65
CA LYS A 51 -1.40 3.96 9.48
C LYS A 51 -2.58 3.50 8.64
N MET A 52 -2.95 4.25 7.60
CA MET A 52 -4.04 3.89 6.68
C MET A 52 -3.71 2.61 5.90
N CYS A 53 -2.49 2.48 5.38
CA CYS A 53 -2.06 1.26 4.70
C CYS A 53 -1.99 0.07 5.66
N GLY A 54 -1.48 0.26 6.89
CA GLY A 54 -1.32 -0.81 7.88
C GLY A 54 -2.65 -1.33 8.46
N ASN A 55 -3.66 -0.47 8.58
CA ASN A 55 -5.00 -0.86 9.00
C ASN A 55 -5.92 -1.24 7.81
N GLY A 56 -5.43 -1.09 6.58
CA GLY A 56 -6.18 -1.36 5.36
C GLY A 56 -6.22 -2.85 5.00
N VAL A 57 -6.95 -3.14 3.92
CA VAL A 57 -7.08 -4.48 3.35
C VAL A 57 -6.56 -4.50 1.91
N VAL A 58 -6.01 -5.64 1.49
CA VAL A 58 -5.51 -5.83 0.12
C VAL A 58 -6.72 -5.98 -0.82
N SER A 59 -6.87 -5.05 -1.75
CA SER A 59 -8.08 -4.94 -2.60
C SER A 59 -8.33 -6.21 -3.43
N GLU A 60 -7.28 -6.80 -3.99
CA GLU A 60 -7.39 -8.00 -4.83
C GLU A 60 -7.83 -9.23 -4.03
N VAL A 61 -7.40 -9.36 -2.77
CA VAL A 61 -7.81 -10.46 -1.89
C VAL A 61 -9.29 -10.33 -1.55
N VAL A 62 -9.74 -9.12 -1.21
CA VAL A 62 -11.16 -8.85 -0.93
C VAL A 62 -12.01 -9.21 -2.15
N LYS A 63 -11.59 -8.81 -3.35
CA LYS A 63 -12.28 -9.14 -4.60
C LYS A 63 -12.43 -10.65 -4.80
N ALA A 64 -11.39 -11.44 -4.53
CA ALA A 64 -11.43 -12.90 -4.65
C ALA A 64 -12.40 -13.55 -3.65
N VAL A 65 -12.43 -13.07 -2.40
CA VAL A 65 -13.35 -13.55 -1.36
C VAL A 65 -14.79 -13.21 -1.73
N PHE A 66 -15.08 -11.96 -2.10
CA PHE A 66 -16.42 -11.54 -2.49
C PHE A 66 -16.94 -12.29 -3.72
N SER A 67 -16.08 -12.52 -4.71
CA SER A 67 -16.45 -13.33 -5.90
C SER A 67 -16.88 -14.74 -5.49
N SER A 68 -16.21 -15.34 -4.50
CA SER A 68 -16.59 -16.66 -3.98
C SER A 68 -17.92 -16.63 -3.21
N CYS A 69 -18.24 -15.54 -2.51
CA CYS A 69 -19.47 -15.40 -1.75
C CYS A 69 -20.70 -15.21 -2.65
N ILE A 70 -20.62 -14.38 -3.70
CA ILE A 70 -21.75 -14.08 -4.58
C ILE A 70 -22.14 -15.29 -5.43
N ASN A 71 -21.18 -16.15 -5.78
CA ASN A 71 -21.43 -17.33 -6.61
C ASN A 71 -22.04 -18.52 -5.84
N GLN A 72 -22.37 -18.38 -4.54
CA GLN A 72 -22.97 -19.46 -3.75
C GLN A 72 -24.51 -19.47 -3.79
N ASP A 73 -25.14 -18.43 -4.37
CA ASP A 73 -26.60 -18.29 -4.42
C ASP A 73 -27.26 -18.97 -5.64
N GLU A 74 -26.50 -19.67 -6.49
CA GLU A 74 -27.01 -20.45 -7.65
C GLU A 74 -27.11 -21.98 -7.39
N VAL A 75 -27.53 -22.41 -6.19
CA VAL A 75 -27.82 -23.83 -5.90
C VAL A 75 -29.27 -24.03 -5.48
#